data_AF-A0A382F4H3-F1
#
_entry.id   AF-A0A382F4H3-F1
#
_cell.length_a   1.000
_cell.length_b   1.000
_cell.length_c   1.000
_cell.angle_alpha   90.00
_cell.angle_beta   90.00
_cell.angle_gamma   90.00
#
_symmetry.space_group_name_H-M   'P 1'
#
loop_
_entity.id
_entity.type
_entity.pdbx_description
1 polymer ?
#
loop_
_entity_poly.entity_id
_entity_poly.type
_entity_poly.pdbx_seq_one_letter_code
_entity_poly.pdbx_strand_id
1 'polypeptide(L)'
;MASKNGQITFNCGLVVPADKAEEVEEVLSIHEGWMRETHSLDADGKIHLVDYYVTKSEQLNNPLDPSEGTTGNILYSINETYVEKDGLDQHMQQGMQFEHFPKIAETFLGYGKAFVVMGGTVIHSM
;
A
#
# COMPACT_ATOMS: atom_id res chain seq x y z
N MET A 1 -2.46 -15.33 -7.93
CA MET A 1 -2.93 -16.44 -7.04
C MET A 1 -3.84 -15.84 -5.97
N ALA A 2 -4.69 -16.61 -5.29
CA ALA A 2 -5.39 -16.10 -4.10
C ALA A 2 -4.46 -16.10 -2.88
N SER A 3 -4.64 -15.14 -1.97
CA SER A 3 -3.90 -15.08 -0.70
C SER A 3 -4.20 -16.28 0.19
N LYS A 4 -3.23 -16.67 1.02
CA LYS A 4 -3.28 -17.81 1.94
C LYS A 4 -2.96 -17.36 3.35
N ASN A 5 -3.60 -17.97 4.34
CA ASN A 5 -3.27 -17.77 5.74
C ASN A 5 -1.77 -17.99 5.99
N GLY A 6 -1.15 -17.08 6.75
CA GLY A 6 0.26 -17.11 7.10
C GLY A 6 1.19 -16.36 6.13
N GLN A 7 0.68 -15.83 5.01
CA GLN A 7 1.51 -15.02 4.11
C GLN A 7 1.81 -13.64 4.70
N ILE A 8 3.01 -13.13 4.39
CA ILE A 8 3.47 -11.83 4.88
C ILE A 8 2.87 -10.71 4.04
N THR A 9 2.52 -9.59 4.67
CA THR A 9 1.90 -8.44 4.01
C THR A 9 2.53 -7.12 4.40
N PHE A 10 2.39 -6.16 3.49
CA PHE A 10 2.49 -4.74 3.78
C PHE A 10 1.13 -4.11 3.48
N ASN A 11 0.52 -3.46 4.48
CA ASN A 11 -0.69 -2.68 4.25
C ASN A 11 -0.60 -1.33 4.97
N CYS A 12 -0.93 -0.27 4.24
CA CYS A 12 -0.93 1.08 4.78
C CYS A 12 -2.23 1.80 4.38
N GLY A 13 -2.88 2.42 5.37
CA GLY A 13 -4.02 3.30 5.20
C GLY A 13 -3.61 4.75 5.40
N LEU A 14 -3.79 5.58 4.37
CA LEU A 14 -3.52 7.01 4.41
C LEU A 14 -4.83 7.79 4.58
N VAL A 15 -4.77 8.88 5.35
CA VAL A 15 -5.85 9.88 5.43
C VAL A 15 -5.27 11.21 4.98
N VAL A 16 -5.74 11.70 3.83
CA VAL A 16 -5.13 12.82 3.11
C VAL A 16 -6.18 13.92 2.89
N PRO A 17 -5.92 15.18 3.25
CA PRO A 17 -6.79 16.29 2.86
C PRO A 17 -6.98 16.35 1.34
N ALA A 18 -8.19 16.66 0.85
CA ALA A 18 -8.48 16.62 -0.59
C ALA A 18 -7.59 17.57 -1.42
N ASP A 19 -7.14 18.69 -0.86
CA ASP A 19 -6.22 19.63 -1.51
C ASP A 19 -4.77 19.11 -1.61
N LYS A 20 -4.48 17.96 -0.98
CA LYS A 20 -3.19 17.24 -1.03
C LYS A 20 -3.26 15.92 -1.80
N ALA A 21 -4.43 15.56 -2.32
CA ALA A 21 -4.62 14.29 -3.04
C ALA A 21 -3.69 14.14 -4.25
N GLU A 22 -3.53 15.20 -5.06
CA GLU A 22 -2.67 15.15 -6.26
C GLU A 22 -1.21 14.85 -5.91
N GLU A 23 -0.69 15.48 -4.86
CA GLU A 23 0.67 15.26 -4.36
C GLU A 23 0.89 13.81 -3.88
N VAL A 24 -0.09 13.25 -3.15
CA VAL A 24 -0.02 11.87 -2.68
C VAL A 24 -0.19 10.88 -3.84
N GLU A 25 -1.08 11.14 -4.79
CA GLU A 25 -1.28 10.30 -5.97
C GLU A 25 -0.04 10.26 -6.88
N GLU A 26 0.72 11.36 -6.98
CA GLU A 26 2.02 11.37 -7.64
C GLU A 26 3.01 10.41 -6.95
N VAL A 27 3.09 10.44 -5.62
CA VAL A 27 3.96 9.54 -4.85
C VAL A 27 3.53 8.08 -5.00
N LEU A 28 2.23 7.81 -4.99
CA LEU A 28 1.68 6.47 -5.23
C LEU A 28 1.98 5.98 -6.65
N SER A 29 1.94 6.86 -7.65
CA SER A 29 2.31 6.52 -9.04
C SER A 29 3.81 6.22 -9.17
N ILE A 30 4.68 6.98 -8.50
CA ILE A 30 6.11 6.70 -8.42
C ILE A 30 6.35 5.31 -7.79
N HIS A 31 5.66 5.02 -6.68
CA HIS A 31 5.74 3.72 -6.03
C HIS A 31 5.23 2.59 -6.94
N GLU A 32 4.10 2.76 -7.61
CA GLU A 32 3.55 1.79 -8.56
C GLU A 32 4.54 1.50 -9.71
N GLY A 33 5.15 2.53 -10.28
CA GLY A 33 6.18 2.38 -11.32
C GLY A 33 7.33 1.50 -10.85
N TRP A 34 7.86 1.78 -9.67
CA TRP A 34 8.91 0.96 -9.04
C TRP A 34 8.43 -0.48 -8.76
N MET A 35 7.20 -0.67 -8.27
CA MET A 35 6.62 -2.01 -8.05
C MET A 35 6.56 -2.81 -9.36
N ARG A 36 6.17 -2.20 -10.49
CA ARG A 36 6.14 -2.87 -11.80
C ARG A 36 7.53 -3.28 -12.29
N GLU A 37 8.54 -2.48 -11.98
CA GLU A 37 9.92 -2.77 -12.37
C GLU A 37 10.53 -3.88 -11.53
N THR A 38 10.22 -3.95 -10.24
CA THR A 38 10.94 -4.78 -9.26
C THR A 38 10.16 -5.98 -8.75
N HIS A 39 8.83 -5.99 -8.90
CA HIS A 39 7.95 -7.06 -8.46
C HIS A 39 7.22 -7.73 -9.64
N SER A 40 6.72 -8.94 -9.44
CA SER A 40 5.91 -9.68 -10.41
C SER A 40 4.82 -10.51 -9.72
N LEU A 41 3.69 -10.72 -10.40
CA LEU A 41 2.64 -11.65 -9.99
C LEU A 41 2.88 -13.09 -10.49
N ASP A 42 3.84 -13.28 -11.39
CA ASP A 42 4.11 -14.55 -12.09
C ASP A 42 5.51 -15.14 -11.80
N ALA A 43 6.30 -14.48 -10.93
CA ALA A 43 7.63 -14.92 -10.46
C ALA A 43 8.79 -14.93 -11.49
N ASP A 44 8.99 -13.83 -12.22
CA ASP A 44 10.03 -13.69 -13.26
C ASP A 44 11.39 -13.18 -12.76
N GLY A 45 11.92 -13.76 -11.68
CA GLY A 45 13.18 -13.30 -11.05
C GLY A 45 13.08 -11.94 -10.35
N LYS A 46 11.85 -11.46 -10.17
CA LYS A 46 11.46 -10.27 -9.41
C LYS A 46 10.89 -10.68 -8.05
N ILE A 47 10.73 -9.72 -7.14
CA ILE A 47 10.05 -9.96 -5.86
C ILE A 47 8.61 -10.41 -6.17
N HIS A 48 8.22 -11.56 -5.66
CA HIS A 48 6.99 -12.20 -6.10
C HIS A 48 5.82 -11.90 -5.16
N LEU A 49 4.77 -11.36 -5.77
CA LEU A 49 3.56 -10.93 -5.10
C LEU A 49 2.42 -11.88 -5.42
N VAL A 50 1.57 -12.11 -4.43
CA VAL A 50 0.25 -12.68 -4.64
C VAL A 50 -0.65 -11.66 -5.32
N ASP A 51 -0.62 -10.43 -4.81
CA ASP A 51 -1.41 -9.31 -5.31
C ASP A 51 -0.80 -7.97 -4.86
N TYR A 52 -1.06 -6.93 -5.65
CA TYR A 52 -0.75 -5.53 -5.36
C TYR A 52 -1.89 -4.66 -5.86
N TYR A 53 -2.48 -3.87 -4.97
CA TYR A 53 -3.45 -2.87 -5.38
C TYR A 53 -3.50 -1.70 -4.41
N VAL A 54 -3.85 -0.55 -4.98
CA VAL A 54 -4.11 0.68 -4.26
C VAL A 54 -5.58 1.03 -4.45
N THR A 55 -6.29 1.32 -3.37
CA THR A 55 -7.67 1.82 -3.43
C THR A 55 -7.74 3.25 -2.93
N LYS A 56 -8.79 3.97 -3.36
CA LYS A 56 -9.14 5.27 -2.80
C LYS A 56 -10.64 5.42 -2.60
N SER A 57 -11.02 6.23 -1.61
CA SER A 57 -12.40 6.66 -1.39
C SER A 57 -12.42 8.00 -0.68
N GLU A 58 -13.49 8.78 -0.84
CA GLU A 58 -13.75 9.89 0.08
C GLU A 58 -13.96 9.34 1.50
N GLN A 59 -13.49 10.07 2.51
CA GLN A 59 -13.75 9.73 3.90
C GLN A 59 -15.15 10.22 4.29
N LEU A 60 -16.10 9.29 4.38
CA LEU A 60 -17.46 9.57 4.84
C LEU A 60 -17.49 10.01 6.32
N ASN A 61 -18.43 10.89 6.67
CA ASN A 61 -18.72 11.21 8.08
C ASN A 61 -19.27 9.98 8.83
N ASN A 62 -20.12 9.22 8.14
CA ASN A 62 -20.64 7.93 8.58
C ASN A 62 -20.38 6.86 7.49
N PRO A 63 -19.49 5.89 7.74
CA PRO A 63 -19.19 4.83 6.75
C PRO A 63 -20.39 3.94 6.36
N LEU A 64 -21.47 3.97 7.14
CA LEU A 64 -22.69 3.20 6.87
C LEU A 64 -23.83 4.04 6.29
N ASP A 65 -23.68 5.37 6.20
CA ASP A 65 -24.66 6.28 5.61
C ASP A 65 -23.97 7.37 4.77
N PRO A 66 -23.81 7.16 3.45
CA PRO A 66 -23.22 8.15 2.56
C PRO A 66 -23.99 9.48 2.48
N SER A 67 -25.26 9.52 2.89
CA SER A 67 -26.07 10.75 2.84
C SER A 67 -25.64 11.80 3.86
N GLU A 68 -24.90 11.40 4.89
CA GLU A 68 -24.31 12.30 5.89
C GLU A 68 -23.07 13.06 5.37
N GLY A 69 -22.68 12.83 4.11
CA GLY A 69 -21.60 13.54 3.45
C GLY A 69 -20.20 13.09 3.86
N THR A 70 -19.21 13.90 3.52
CA THR A 70 -17.79 13.60 3.67
C THR A 70 -17.10 14.56 4.63
N THR A 71 -15.92 14.14 5.11
CA THR A 71 -15.07 14.94 6.00
C THR A 71 -14.17 15.95 5.26
N GLY A 72 -14.08 15.83 3.92
CA GLY A 72 -13.10 16.56 3.11
C GLY A 72 -11.73 15.89 2.97
N ASN A 73 -11.53 14.70 3.55
CA ASN A 73 -10.35 13.87 3.32
C ASN A 73 -10.62 12.77 2.29
N ILE A 74 -9.54 12.28 1.69
CA ILE A 74 -9.48 11.06 0.88
C ILE A 74 -8.74 9.99 1.68
N LEU A 75 -9.31 8.79 1.69
CA LEU A 75 -8.69 7.59 2.21
C LEU A 75 -7.99 6.86 1.07
N TYR A 76 -6.77 6.41 1.32
CA TYR A 76 -6.07 5.47 0.44
C TYR A 76 -5.74 4.20 1.20
N SER A 77 -5.78 3.05 0.54
CA SER A 77 -5.17 1.83 1.07
C SER A 77 -4.20 1.24 0.06
N ILE A 78 -2.99 0.95 0.52
CA ILE A 78 -1.93 0.28 -0.24
C ILE A 78 -1.87 -1.14 0.30
N ASN A 79 -1.96 -2.13 -0.57
CA ASN A 79 -2.06 -3.53 -0.17
C ASN A 79 -1.12 -4.39 -0.98
N GLU A 80 -0.27 -5.13 -0.28
CA GLU A 80 0.74 -6.00 -0.87
C GLU A 80 0.77 -7.30 -0.09
N THR A 81 0.70 -8.42 -0.80
CA THR A 81 0.86 -9.75 -0.19
C THR A 81 1.95 -10.48 -0.93
N TYR A 82 2.91 -11.02 -0.20
CA TYR A 82 4.09 -11.66 -0.77
C TYR A 82 3.94 -13.18 -0.79
N VAL A 83 4.54 -13.82 -1.79
CA VAL A 83 4.54 -15.28 -1.88
C VAL A 83 5.57 -15.87 -0.93
N GLU A 84 6.77 -15.29 -0.92
CA GLU A 84 7.89 -15.72 -0.10
C GLU A 84 7.86 -15.07 1.28
N LYS A 85 8.36 -15.80 2.29
CA LYS A 85 8.36 -15.34 3.69
C LYS A 85 9.25 -14.11 3.91
N ASP A 86 10.30 -14.00 3.12
CA ASP A 86 11.27 -12.90 3.11
C ASP A 86 10.96 -11.85 2.04
N GLY A 87 9.83 -11.96 1.32
CA GLY A 87 9.49 -11.03 0.24
C GLY A 87 9.43 -9.57 0.69
N LEU A 88 8.97 -9.32 1.91
CA LEU A 88 8.96 -7.99 2.51
C LEU A 88 10.37 -7.48 2.84
N ASP A 89 11.27 -8.34 3.30
CA ASP A 89 12.66 -7.95 3.55
C ASP A 89 13.36 -7.61 2.23
N GLN A 90 13.11 -8.38 1.17
CA GLN A 90 13.59 -8.08 -0.19
C GLN A 90 13.06 -6.74 -0.69
N HIS A 91 11.76 -6.48 -0.52
CA HIS A 91 11.12 -5.21 -0.86
C HIS A 91 11.78 -4.04 -0.14
N MET A 92 11.98 -4.14 1.18
CA MET A 92 12.61 -3.07 1.96
C MET A 92 14.07 -2.85 1.58
N GLN A 93 14.84 -3.92 1.39
CA GLN A 93 16.25 -3.83 0.98
C GLN A 93 16.40 -3.14 -0.38
N GLN A 94 15.55 -3.48 -1.34
CA GLN A 94 15.56 -2.86 -2.67
C GLN A 94 15.00 -1.43 -2.63
N GLY A 95 13.94 -1.21 -1.86
CA GLY A 95 13.31 0.09 -1.68
C GLY A 95 14.27 1.11 -1.07
N MET A 96 15.08 0.73 -0.09
CA MET A 96 16.09 1.64 0.49
C MET A 96 17.17 2.12 -0.50
N GLN A 97 17.33 1.44 -1.65
CA GLN A 97 18.23 1.87 -2.72
C GLN A 97 17.53 2.74 -3.76
N PHE A 98 16.20 2.85 -3.72
CA PHE A 98 15.42 3.63 -4.67
C PHE A 98 15.53 5.13 -4.34
N GLU A 99 15.81 5.96 -5.35
CA GLU A 99 16.08 7.39 -5.16
C GLU A 99 14.89 8.14 -4.51
N HIS A 100 13.67 7.70 -4.78
CA HIS A 100 12.45 8.31 -4.24
C HIS A 100 12.00 7.75 -2.89
N PHE A 101 12.75 6.79 -2.31
CA PHE A 101 12.43 6.21 -1.01
C PHE A 101 12.19 7.25 0.09
N PRO A 102 13.03 8.31 0.24
CA PRO A 102 12.77 9.34 1.26
C PRO A 102 11.41 10.03 1.07
N LYS A 103 11.03 10.36 -0.18
CA LYS A 103 9.73 11.02 -0.50
C LYS A 103 8.55 10.09 -0.18
N ILE A 104 8.67 8.81 -0.54
CA ILE A 104 7.65 7.79 -0.25
C ILE A 104 7.50 7.62 1.27
N ALA A 105 8.61 7.44 1.98
CA ALA A 105 8.61 7.27 3.43
C ALA A 105 8.02 8.48 4.15
N GLU A 106 8.39 9.70 3.76
CA GLU A 106 7.84 10.94 4.31
C GLU A 106 6.32 11.02 4.11
N THR A 107 5.84 10.73 2.90
CA THR A 107 4.41 10.74 2.57
C THR A 107 3.64 9.73 3.41
N PHE A 108 4.16 8.51 3.51
CA PHE A 108 3.49 7.43 4.23
C PHE A 108 3.48 7.71 5.73
N LEU A 109 4.59 8.18 6.32
CA LEU A 109 4.65 8.54 7.73
C LEU A 109 3.82 9.78 8.07
N GLY A 110 3.71 10.75 7.15
CA GLY A 110 2.94 11.98 7.33
C GLY A 110 1.43 11.74 7.32
N TYR A 111 0.93 10.95 6.37
CA TYR A 111 -0.49 10.72 6.16
C TYR A 111 -1.01 9.37 6.68
N GLY A 112 -0.12 8.44 7.01
CA GLY A 112 -0.48 7.12 7.48
C GLY A 112 -1.17 7.14 8.85
N LYS A 113 -2.33 6.50 8.93
CA LYS A 113 -3.13 6.37 10.17
C LYS A 113 -3.36 4.93 10.58
N ALA A 114 -3.37 4.01 9.63
CA ALA A 114 -3.46 2.59 9.87
C ALA A 114 -2.29 1.90 9.16
N PHE A 115 -1.57 1.09 9.90
CA PHE A 115 -0.25 0.65 9.52
C PHE A 115 -0.16 -0.81 9.95
N VAL A 116 -0.39 -1.72 9.01
CA VAL A 116 -0.04 -3.13 9.19
C VAL A 116 1.41 -3.25 8.74
N VAL A 117 2.30 -2.69 9.57
CA VAL A 117 3.70 -2.42 9.22
C VAL A 117 4.52 -3.69 9.21
N MET A 118 5.41 -3.80 8.23
CA MET A 118 6.66 -4.59 8.25
C MET A 118 6.53 -5.98 8.87
N GLY A 119 5.60 -6.78 8.37
CA GLY A 119 5.43 -8.18 8.80
C GLY A 119 3.98 -8.53 9.15
N GLY A 120 3.01 -7.81 8.58
CA GLY A 120 1.60 -8.22 8.64
C GLY A 120 1.45 -9.67 8.20
N THR A 121 0.43 -10.35 8.71
CA THR A 121 0.17 -11.74 8.35
C THR A 121 -1.28 -11.89 7.92
N VAL A 122 -1.52 -12.53 6.79
CA VAL A 122 -2.86 -12.95 6.39
C VAL A 122 -3.38 -13.95 7.43
N ILE A 123 -4.38 -13.56 8.22
CA ILE A 123 -4.98 -14.45 9.23
C ILE A 123 -6.21 -15.20 8.71
N HIS A 124 -6.89 -14.65 7.71
CA HIS A 124 -8.07 -15.21 7.06
C HIS A 124 -8.06 -14.90 5.56
N SER A 125 -8.15 -15.92 4.73
CA SER A 125 -8.37 -15.85 3.28
C SER A 125 -9.26 -17.00 2.82
N MET A 126 -9.90 -16.83 1.65
CA MET A 126 -10.77 -17.84 1.03
C MET A 126 -10.02 -18.69 0.01
#